data_AF-A0A814EUJ9-F1
#
_entry.id   AF-A0A814EUJ9-F1
#
_cell.length_a   1.000
_cell.length_b   1.000
_cell.length_c   1.000
_cell.angle_alpha   90.00
_cell.angle_beta   90.00
_cell.angle_gamma   90.00
#
_symmetry.space_group_name_H-M   'P 1'
#
loop_
_entity.id
_entity.type
_entity.pdbx_description
1 polymer ?
#
loop_
_entity_poly.entity_id
_entity_poly.type
_entity_poly.pdbx_seq_one_letter_code
_entity_poly.pdbx_strand_id
1 'polypeptide(L)' 'MLSKHPSIYPLVDKFRDEQKKTEDLIVKLETGVQYKRKPAYILLDERIKEIQKNYSLINFENYFESLSLILDY' A
#
# COMPACT_ATOMS: atom_id res chain seq x y z
N MET A 1 -15.61 25.46 -5.49
CA MET A 1 -15.11 24.12 -5.87
C MET A 1 -13.63 24.26 -6.15
N LEU A 2 -12.75 23.64 -5.35
CA LEU A 2 -11.32 23.57 -5.66
C LEU A 2 -11.18 22.97 -7.06
N SER A 3 -10.61 23.73 -7.98
CA SER A 3 -10.27 23.26 -9.32
C SER A 3 -9.40 22.03 -9.18
N LYS A 4 -9.92 20.86 -9.59
CA LYS A 4 -9.21 19.58 -9.57
C LYS A 4 -8.14 19.58 -10.64
N HIS A 5 -7.08 20.36 -10.45
CA HIS A 5 -5.93 20.31 -11.33
C HIS A 5 -5.31 18.91 -11.20
N PRO A 6 -5.05 18.18 -12.31
CA PRO A 6 -4.61 16.79 -12.27
C PRO A 6 -3.35 16.54 -11.43
N SER A 7 -2.53 17.58 -11.19
CA SER A 7 -1.31 17.49 -10.38
C SER A 7 -1.51 17.60 -8.88
N ILE A 8 -2.69 18.03 -8.38
CA ILE A 8 -2.92 18.21 -6.95
C ILE A 8 -2.91 16.86 -6.22
N TYR A 9 -3.57 15.84 -6.77
CA TYR A 9 -3.60 14.51 -6.15
C TYR A 9 -2.20 13.86 -6.11
N PRO A 10 -1.43 13.83 -7.22
CA PRO A 10 -0.04 13.38 -7.19
C PRO A 10 0.85 14.13 -6.20
N LEU A 11 0.63 15.45 -6.03
CA LEU A 11 1.38 16.25 -5.06
C LEU A 11 1.03 15.85 -3.62
N VAL A 12 -0.25 15.66 -3.33
CA VAL A 12 -0.71 15.19 -2.01
C VAL A 12 -0.15 13.80 -1.70
N ASP A 13 -0.13 12.89 -2.67
CA ASP A 13 0.44 11.56 -2.48
C ASP A 13 1.95 11.61 -2.20
N LYS A 14 2.69 12.48 -2.90
CA LYS A 14 4.11 12.73 -2.60
C LYS A 14 4.32 13.26 -1.18
N PHE A 15 3.47 14.17 -0.70
CA PHE A 15 3.56 14.65 0.67
C PHE A 15 3.32 13.54 1.70
N ARG A 16 2.34 12.66 1.45
CA ARG A 16 2.06 11.50 2.31
C ARG A 16 3.25 10.54 2.37
N ASP A 17 3.88 10.28 1.23
CA ASP A 17 5.06 9.41 1.17
C ASP A 17 6.25 10.01 1.93
N GLU A 18 6.47 11.32 1.80
CA GLU A 18 7.56 12.02 2.51
C GLU A 18 7.32 12.07 4.03
N GLN A 19 6.07 12.31 4.45
CA GLN A 19 5.67 12.27 5.86
C GLN A 19 5.95 10.89 6.46
N LYS A 20 5.50 9.83 5.80
CA LYS A 20 5.71 8.44 6.25
C LYS A 20 7.19 8.10 6.42
N LYS A 21 8.04 8.49 5.45
CA LYS A 21 9.49 8.26 5.57
C LYS A 21 10.10 9.02 6.73
N THR A 22 9.65 10.25 6.95
CA THR A 22 10.13 11.10 8.05
C THR A 22 9.78 10.48 9.40
N GLU A 23 8.55 9.99 9.57
CA GLU A 23 8.10 9.27 10.76
C GLU A 23 8.95 8.02 11.02
N ASP A 24 9.19 7.19 9.99
CA ASP A 24 10.05 6.02 10.09
C ASP A 24 11.49 6.38 10.54
N LEU A 25 12.02 7.50 10.04
CA LEU A 25 13.34 8.00 10.43
C LEU A 25 13.38 8.50 11.87
N ILE A 26 12.36 9.23 12.32
CA ILE A 26 12.24 9.71 13.71
C ILE A 26 12.24 8.51 14.64
N VAL A 27 11.37 7.53 14.39
CA VAL A 27 11.28 6.33 15.24
C VAL A 27 12.62 5.57 15.26
N LYS A 28 13.31 5.47 14.13
CA LYS A 28 14.65 4.86 14.06
C LYS A 28 15.67 5.62 14.90
N LEU A 29 15.66 6.96 14.87
CA LEU A 29 16.57 7.79 15.67
C LEU A 29 16.29 7.66 17.17
N GLU A 30 15.02 7.63 17.56
CA GLU A 30 14.59 7.53 18.96
C GLU A 30 14.86 6.15 19.57
N THR A 31 14.60 5.08 18.80
CA THR A 31 14.65 3.70 19.32
C THR A 31 15.91 2.93 18.93
N GLY A 32 16.65 3.39 17.92
CA GLY A 32 17.72 2.63 17.26
C GLY A 32 17.23 1.41 16.46
N VAL A 33 15.93 1.10 16.50
CA VAL A 33 15.33 -0.07 15.84
C VAL A 33 14.96 0.29 14.40
N GLN A 34 15.47 -0.49 13.45
CA GLN A 34 15.03 -0.42 12.07
C GLN A 34 13.92 -1.45 11.83
N TYR A 35 12.67 -1.00 11.74
CA TYR A 35 11.55 -1.86 11.37
C TYR A 35 11.72 -2.34 9.92
N LYS A 36 12.14 -3.60 9.78
CA LYS A 36 12.05 -4.31 8.50
C LYS A 36 10.67 -4.97 8.43
N ARG A 37 10.01 -4.88 7.27
CA ARG A 37 8.82 -5.69 7.02
C ARG A 37 9.21 -7.15 7.22
N LYS A 38 8.46 -7.90 8.04
CA LYS A 38 8.69 -9.34 8.18
C LYS A 38 8.56 -9.98 6.79
N PRO A 39 9.39 -10.97 6.43
CA PRO A 39 9.31 -11.62 5.11
C PRO A 39 7.90 -12.09 4.72
N ALA A 40 7.13 -12.58 5.70
CA ALA A 40 5.73 -12.95 5.51
C ALA A 40 4.85 -11.81 4.99
N TYR A 41 5.03 -10.58 5.50
CA TYR A 41 4.27 -9.41 5.03
C TYR A 41 4.74 -8.90 3.66
N ILE A 42 5.99 -9.17 3.27
CA ILE A 42 6.47 -8.85 1.92
C ILE A 42 5.79 -9.76 0.90
N LEU A 43 5.78 -11.07 1.16
CA LEU A 43 5.08 -12.05 0.31
C LEU A 43 3.59 -11.76 0.20
N LEU A 44 2.96 -11.34 1.30
CA LEU A 44 1.54 -10.98 1.31
C LEU A 44 1.26 -9.72 0.49
N ASP A 45 2.13 -8.70 0.58
CA ASP A 45 2.04 -7.46 -0.23
C ASP A 45 2.25 -7.75 -1.73
N GLU A 46 3.17 -8.66 -2.07
CA GLU A 46 3.40 -9.12 -3.46
C GLU A 46 2.17 -9.86 -4.01
N ARG A 47 1.58 -10.77 -3.23
CA ARG A 47 0.41 -11.54 -3.63
C ARG A 47 -0.83 -10.66 -3.81
N ILE A 48 -1.03 -9.67 -2.95
CA ILE A 48 -2.10 -8.66 -3.11
C ILE A 48 -1.90 -7.87 -4.42
N LYS A 49 -0.66 -7.45 -4.72
CA LYS A 49 -0.36 -6.73 -5.98
C LYS A 49 -0.63 -7.56 -7.23
N GLU A 50 -0.36 -8.87 -7.20
CA GLU A 50 -0.70 -9.77 -8.32
C GLU A 50 -2.21 -9.85 -8.55
N ILE A 51 -2.99 -10.01 -7.49
CA ILE A 51 -4.45 -10.06 -7.60
C ILE A 51 -5.01 -8.73 -8.11
N GLN A 52 -4.49 -7.60 -7.61
CA GLN A 52 -4.88 -6.25 -8.08
C GLN A 52 -4.62 -6.03 -9.58
N LYS A 53 -3.54 -6.58 -10.13
CA LYS A 53 -3.26 -6.48 -11.59
C LYS A 53 -4.32 -7.16 -12.45
N ASN A 54 -4.92 -8.24 -11.94
CA ASN A 54 -5.91 -9.03 -12.66
C ASN A 54 -7.35 -8.53 -12.46
N TYR A 55 -7.53 -7.43 -11.72
CA TYR A 55 -8.84 -6.84 -11.49
C TYR A 55 -9.49 -6.39 -12.81
N SER A 56 -10.71 -6.88 -13.05
CA SER A 56 -11.61 -6.36 -14.08
C SER A 56 -13.05 -6.47 -13.60
N LEU A 57 -13.94 -5.61 -14.13
CA LEU A 57 -15.37 -5.64 -13.83
C LEU A 57 -16.02 -6.99 -14.20
N ILE A 58 -15.48 -7.68 -15.20
CA ILE A 58 -15.99 -8.97 -15.70
C ILE A 58 -15.54 -10.11 -14.76
N ASN A 59 -14.35 -10.00 -14.17
CA ASN A 59 -13.76 -11.02 -13.30
C ASN A 59 -13.87 -10.66 -11.81
N PHE A 60 -14.84 -9.82 -11.44
CA PHE A 60 -14.97 -9.29 -10.08
C PHE A 60 -15.15 -10.40 -9.04
N GLU A 61 -15.99 -11.41 -9.31
CA GLU A 61 -16.23 -12.50 -8.37
C GLU A 61 -14.96 -13.30 -8.09
N ASN A 62 -14.22 -13.68 -9.14
CA ASN A 62 -12.95 -14.39 -9.02
C ASN A 62 -11.89 -13.55 -8.29
N TYR A 63 -11.87 -12.24 -8.54
CA TYR A 63 -11.00 -11.31 -7.82
C TYR A 63 -11.36 -11.26 -6.32
N PHE A 64 -12.65 -11.13 -6.01
CA PHE A 64 -13.15 -11.06 -4.64
C PHE A 64 -12.88 -12.34 -3.86
N GLU A 65 -13.09 -13.51 -4.48
CA GLU A 65 -12.77 -14.81 -3.89
C GLU A 65 -11.26 -14.94 -3.63
N SER A 66 -10.41 -14.59 -4.61
CA SER A 66 -8.95 -14.62 -4.45
C SER A 66 -8.47 -13.71 -3.32
N LEU A 67 -9.13 -12.57 -3.12
CA LEU A 67 -8.81 -11.62 -2.06
C LEU A 67 -9.31 -12.09 -0.69
N SER A 68 -10.46 -12.76 -0.64
CA SER A 68 -11.03 -13.36 0.57
C SER A 68 -10.13 -14.47 1.11
N LEU A 69 -9.58 -15.30 0.22
CA LEU A 69 -8.63 -16.37 0.58
C LEU A 69 -7.33 -15.86 1.21
N ILE A 70 -6.96 -14.59 1.00
CA ILE A 70 -5.81 -13.96 1.67
C ILE A 70 -6.17 -13.52 3.09
N LEU A 71 -7.42 -13.14 3.35
CA LEU A 71 -7.88 -12.64 4.65
C LEU A 71 -8.16 -13.77 5.66
N ASP A 72 -8.43 -14.98 5.17
CA ASP A 72 -8.70 -16.17 6.00
C ASP A 72 -7.42 -16.86 6.53
N TYR A 73 -6.22 -16.29 6.28
CA TYR A 73 -4.91 -16.83 6.67
C TYR A 73 -4.19 -15.91 7.67
#